data_AF-A0A4Q2ZTY3-F1
#
_entry.id   AF-A0A4Q2ZTY3-F1
#
_cell.length_a   1.000
_cell.length_b   1.000
_cell.length_c   1.000
_cell.angle_alpha   90.00
_cell.angle_beta   90.00
_cell.angle_gamma   90.00
#
_symmetry.space_group_name_H-M   'P 1'
#
loop_
_entity.id
_entity.type
_entity.pdbx_description
1 polymer ?
#
loop_
_entity_poly.entity_id
_entity_poly.type
_entity_poly.pdbx_seq_one_letter_code
_entity_poly.pdbx_strand_id
1 'polypeptide(L)'
;METNNYYTHVSSWIKSYRNADALEWLRRFVSNSYQPSFIKQKLQQEIDWQVAGIKSKPRFSVVHNDLYLVDNDGLPEVHTNQLNAVCKATELRLKGYEVQLMQDGNFYRIRLMNPAPVTPIASHGH
;
A
#
# COMPACT_ATOMS: atom_id res chain seq x y z
N MET A 1 -28.08 18.36 -12.20
CA MET A 1 -26.62 18.21 -11.99
C MET A 1 -26.23 16.89 -12.62
N GLU A 2 -25.56 16.91 -13.77
CA GLU A 2 -25.05 15.68 -14.38
C GLU A 2 -24.06 15.04 -13.41
N THR A 3 -24.40 13.87 -12.88
CA THR A 3 -23.47 13.06 -12.11
C THR A 3 -22.28 12.81 -13.01
N ASN A 4 -21.12 13.38 -12.68
CA ASN A 4 -19.94 13.28 -13.53
C ASN A 4 -19.46 11.82 -13.49
N ASN A 5 -19.99 11.00 -14.41
CA ASN A 5 -19.79 9.56 -14.44
C ASN A 5 -18.30 9.20 -14.40
N TYR A 6 -17.47 10.02 -15.04
CA TYR A 6 -16.01 9.88 -14.98
C TYR A 6 -15.49 9.92 -13.53
N TYR A 7 -15.88 10.93 -12.75
CA TYR A 7 -15.46 11.05 -11.35
C TYR A 7 -15.92 9.84 -10.54
N THR A 8 -17.17 9.40 -10.71
CA THR A 8 -17.73 8.25 -9.99
C THR A 8 -16.97 6.96 -10.30
N HIS A 9 -16.70 6.68 -11.58
CA HIS A 9 -15.98 5.47 -11.98
C HIS A 9 -14.53 5.49 -11.49
N VAL A 10 -13.83 6.60 -11.67
CA VAL A 10 -12.41 6.69 -11.25
C VAL A 10 -12.29 6.68 -9.73
N SER A 11 -13.18 7.34 -8.99
CA SER A 11 -13.21 7.27 -7.52
C SER A 11 -13.46 5.84 -7.02
N SER A 12 -14.35 5.09 -7.68
CA SER A 12 -14.54 3.66 -7.38
C SER A 12 -13.27 2.83 -7.64
N TRP A 13 -12.55 3.11 -8.73
CA TRP A 13 -11.26 2.44 -9.01
C TRP A 13 -10.21 2.78 -7.96
N ILE A 14 -10.06 4.06 -7.57
CA ILE A 14 -9.13 4.49 -6.52
C ILE A 14 -9.35 3.67 -5.24
N LYS A 15 -10.60 3.52 -4.81
CA LYS A 15 -10.96 2.76 -3.61
C LYS A 15 -10.71 1.26 -3.73
N SER A 16 -10.78 0.72 -4.95
CA SER A 16 -10.54 -0.70 -5.21
C SER A 16 -9.04 -1.03 -5.31
N TYR A 17 -8.18 -0.06 -5.62
CA TYR A 17 -6.75 -0.30 -5.70
C TYR A 17 -6.10 -0.38 -4.32
N ARG A 18 -5.29 -1.42 -4.18
CA ARG A 18 -4.61 -1.80 -2.93
C ARG A 18 -3.09 -1.70 -3.01
N ASN A 19 -2.59 -1.39 -4.20
CA ASN A 19 -1.18 -1.26 -4.49
C ASN A 19 -0.89 0.21 -4.84
N ALA A 20 0.12 0.78 -4.18
CA ALA A 20 0.57 2.14 -4.45
C ALA A 20 1.02 2.33 -5.91
N ASP A 21 1.57 1.29 -6.56
CA ASP A 21 1.99 1.34 -7.96
C ASP A 21 0.79 1.48 -8.92
N ALA A 22 -0.28 0.73 -8.66
CA ALA A 22 -1.51 0.84 -9.45
C ALA A 22 -2.18 2.22 -9.28
N LEU A 23 -2.09 2.81 -8.08
CA LEU A 23 -2.54 4.16 -7.80
C LEU A 23 -1.68 5.23 -8.49
N GLU A 24 -0.36 5.02 -8.61
CA GLU A 24 0.53 5.91 -9.36
C GLU A 24 0.26 5.87 -10.87
N TRP A 25 -0.04 4.68 -11.42
CA TRP A 25 -0.55 4.57 -12.80
C TRP A 25 -1.86 5.36 -12.96
N LEU A 26 -2.80 5.21 -12.01
CA LEU A 26 -4.08 5.91 -12.04
C LEU A 26 -3.91 7.43 -11.91
N ARG A 27 -2.91 7.88 -11.16
CA ARG A 27 -2.54 9.30 -11.05
C ARG A 27 -2.16 9.88 -12.39
N ARG A 28 -1.34 9.15 -13.17
CA ARG A 28 -0.95 9.54 -14.53
C ARG A 28 -2.16 9.53 -15.46
N PHE A 29 -3.02 8.53 -15.38
CA PHE A 29 -4.27 8.45 -16.14
C PHE A 29 -5.17 9.67 -15.89
N VAL A 30 -5.41 10.03 -14.63
CA VAL A 30 -6.20 11.21 -14.26
C VAL A 30 -5.58 12.50 -14.79
N SER A 31 -4.26 12.64 -14.66
CA SER A 31 -3.53 13.83 -15.12
C SER A 31 -3.70 14.07 -16.63
N ASN A 32 -3.62 12.99 -17.41
CA ASN A 32 -3.71 13.01 -18.88
C ASN A 32 -5.16 13.08 -19.43
N SER A 33 -6.19 13.00 -18.58
CA SER A 33 -7.59 13.06 -19.02
C SER A 33 -8.01 14.46 -19.51
N TYR A 34 -9.08 14.57 -20.31
CA TYR A 34 -9.66 15.86 -20.75
C TYR A 34 -10.66 16.47 -19.75
N GLN A 35 -10.62 16.04 -18.49
CA GLN A 35 -11.55 16.51 -17.46
C GLN A 35 -11.22 17.90 -16.93
N PRO A 36 -12.21 18.66 -16.41
CA PRO A 36 -11.96 19.94 -15.78
C PRO A 36 -11.00 19.82 -14.59
N SER A 37 -10.18 20.84 -14.40
CA SER A 37 -9.09 20.89 -13.40
C SER A 37 -9.57 20.56 -11.97
N PHE A 38 -10.75 21.03 -11.58
CA PHE A 38 -11.34 20.72 -10.27
C PHE A 38 -11.59 19.22 -10.06
N ILE A 39 -12.04 18.49 -11.09
CA ILE A 39 -12.27 17.04 -11.02
C ILE A 39 -10.95 16.29 -10.94
N LYS A 40 -9.94 16.72 -11.72
CA LYS A 40 -8.58 16.17 -11.65
C LYS A 40 -7.98 16.34 -10.25
N GLN A 41 -8.08 17.54 -9.66
CA GLN A 41 -7.56 17.79 -8.32
C GLN A 41 -8.24 16.93 -7.25
N LYS A 42 -9.58 16.80 -7.31
CA LYS A 42 -10.31 15.91 -6.37
C LYS A 42 -9.83 14.46 -6.47
N LEU A 43 -9.71 13.92 -7.69
CA LEU A 43 -9.25 12.55 -7.89
C LEU A 43 -7.79 12.37 -7.49
N GLN A 44 -6.92 13.34 -7.76
CA GLN A 44 -5.53 13.31 -7.31
C GLN A 44 -5.42 13.33 -5.78
N GLN A 45 -6.26 14.10 -5.09
CA GLN A 45 -6.34 14.06 -3.63
C GLN A 45 -6.80 12.70 -3.14
N GLU A 46 -7.88 12.13 -3.70
CA GLU A 46 -8.33 10.79 -3.30
C GLU A 46 -7.26 9.71 -3.52
N ILE A 47 -6.48 9.81 -4.60
CA ILE A 47 -5.31 8.96 -4.83
C ILE A 47 -4.27 9.15 -3.72
N ASP A 48 -3.95 10.40 -3.37
CA ASP A 48 -2.98 10.72 -2.33
C ASP A 48 -3.40 10.19 -0.95
N TRP A 49 -4.69 10.35 -0.59
CA TRP A 49 -5.27 9.78 0.62
C TRP A 49 -5.19 8.26 0.65
N GLN A 50 -5.48 7.59 -0.46
CA GLN A 50 -5.40 6.13 -0.55
C GLN A 50 -3.94 5.64 -0.48
N VAL A 51 -3.02 6.31 -1.17
CA VAL A 51 -1.58 6.03 -1.11
C VAL A 51 -1.05 6.25 0.30
N ALA A 52 -1.45 7.34 0.95
CA ALA A 52 -1.11 7.62 2.34
C ALA A 52 -1.68 6.54 3.26
N GLY A 53 -2.94 6.11 3.07
CA GLY A 53 -3.56 5.02 3.82
C GLY A 53 -2.80 3.70 3.71
N ILE A 54 -2.39 3.31 2.49
CA ILE A 54 -1.55 2.14 2.24
C ILE A 54 -0.17 2.29 2.91
N LYS A 55 0.38 3.51 2.94
CA LYS A 55 1.70 3.78 3.56
C LYS A 55 1.66 3.98 5.08
N SER A 56 0.49 4.29 5.66
CA SER A 56 0.43 4.90 6.98
C SER A 56 0.71 3.94 8.13
N LYS A 57 0.49 2.63 7.97
CA LYS A 57 0.93 1.63 8.96
C LYS A 57 1.32 0.32 8.27
N PRO A 58 2.59 -0.10 8.35
CA PRO A 58 2.94 -1.42 7.89
C PRO A 58 2.26 -2.45 8.78
N ARG A 59 1.46 -3.33 8.16
CA ARG A 59 0.84 -4.47 8.83
C ARG A 59 1.68 -5.69 8.49
N PHE A 60 1.88 -6.55 9.47
CA PHE A 60 2.54 -7.83 9.27
C PHE A 60 1.59 -8.96 9.67
N SER A 61 1.57 -10.03 8.89
CA SER A 61 0.79 -11.24 9.21
C SER A 61 1.63 -12.49 8.99
N VAL A 62 1.31 -13.54 9.72
CA VAL A 62 1.99 -14.84 9.62
C VAL A 62 1.47 -15.58 8.40
N VAL A 63 2.35 -15.88 7.45
CA VAL A 63 2.07 -16.67 6.25
C VAL A 63 3.13 -17.77 6.17
N HIS A 64 2.73 -19.03 6.19
CA HIS A 64 3.64 -20.19 6.17
C HIS A 64 4.77 -20.10 7.22
N ASN A 65 4.43 -19.75 8.46
CA ASN A 65 5.36 -19.67 9.60
C ASN A 65 6.33 -18.46 9.59
N ASP A 66 6.19 -17.55 8.61
CA ASP A 66 6.98 -16.33 8.50
C ASP A 66 6.10 -15.07 8.56
N LEU A 67 6.60 -13.99 9.15
CA LEU A 67 5.92 -12.69 9.18
C LEU A 67 6.19 -11.93 7.89
N TYR A 68 5.16 -11.67 7.09
CA TYR A 68 5.25 -10.87 5.87
C TYR A 68 4.52 -9.55 6.03
N LEU A 69 5.01 -8.52 5.35
CA LEU A 69 4.24 -7.30 5.13
C LEU A 69 2.96 -7.67 4.38
N VAL A 70 1.82 -7.19 4.87
CA VAL A 70 0.50 -7.47 4.29
C VAL A 70 -0.23 -6.19 3.87
N ASP A 71 -1.06 -6.34 2.85
CA ASP A 71 -2.07 -5.34 2.47
C ASP A 71 -3.15 -5.20 3.56
N ASN A 72 -4.03 -4.21 3.41
CA ASN A 72 -5.24 -4.02 4.21
C ASN A 72 -6.13 -5.27 4.35
N ASP A 73 -6.12 -6.22 3.40
CA ASP A 73 -6.85 -7.50 3.52
C ASP A 73 -6.14 -8.55 4.40
N GLY A 74 -4.90 -8.30 4.81
CA GLY A 74 -4.09 -9.31 5.51
C GLY A 74 -3.39 -10.30 4.57
N LEU A 75 -3.42 -10.08 3.26
CA LEU A 75 -2.67 -10.86 2.26
C LEU A 75 -1.25 -10.30 2.08
N PRO A 76 -0.24 -11.15 1.84
CA PRO A 76 1.14 -10.70 1.65
C PRO A 76 1.26 -9.69 0.50
N GLU A 77 1.86 -8.54 0.80
CA GLU A 77 2.08 -7.46 -0.16
C GLU A 77 3.07 -7.94 -1.23
N VAL A 78 2.63 -7.88 -2.49
CA VAL A 78 3.42 -8.29 -3.64
C VAL A 78 3.81 -7.06 -4.45
N HIS A 79 5.11 -6.87 -4.61
CA HIS A 79 5.67 -5.85 -5.49
C HIS A 79 6.13 -6.51 -6.79
N THR A 80 5.71 -5.96 -7.93
CA THR A 80 6.17 -6.36 -9.27
C THR A 80 7.39 -5.59 -9.73
N ASN A 81 7.80 -4.55 -8.99
CA ASN A 81 8.91 -3.68 -9.32
C ASN A 81 9.94 -3.66 -8.17
N GLN A 82 11.19 -4.01 -8.50
CA GLN A 82 12.30 -4.07 -7.53
C GLN A 82 12.54 -2.73 -6.83
N LEU A 83 12.49 -1.60 -7.55
CA LEU A 83 12.75 -0.29 -6.98
C LEU A 83 11.70 0.07 -5.92
N ASN A 84 10.42 -0.21 -6.20
CA ASN A 84 9.36 0.01 -5.22
C ASN A 84 9.54 -0.88 -3.99
N ALA A 85 9.91 -2.14 -4.19
CA ALA A 85 10.12 -3.08 -3.09
C ALA A 85 11.32 -2.69 -2.21
N VAL A 86 12.42 -2.21 -2.81
CA VAL A 86 13.59 -1.68 -2.10
C VAL A 86 13.25 -0.40 -1.34
N CYS A 87 12.54 0.54 -1.98
CA CYS A 87 12.09 1.77 -1.31
C CYS A 87 11.20 1.44 -0.11
N LYS A 88 10.27 0.48 -0.25
CA LYS A 88 9.39 0.06 0.84
C LYS A 88 10.16 -0.63 1.97
N ALA A 89 11.08 -1.54 1.64
CA ALA A 89 11.94 -2.19 2.64
C ALA A 89 12.81 -1.17 3.39
N THR A 90 13.32 -0.15 2.69
CA THR A 90 14.11 0.94 3.29
C THR A 90 13.24 1.81 4.20
N GLU A 91 12.02 2.17 3.79
CA GLU A 91 11.05 2.87 4.64
C GLU A 91 10.80 2.11 5.95
N LEU A 92 10.65 0.78 5.88
CA LEU A 92 10.43 -0.07 7.05
C LEU A 92 11.65 -0.12 7.97
N ARG A 93 12.86 -0.22 7.41
CA ARG A 93 14.11 -0.14 8.18
C ARG A 93 14.28 1.21 8.88
N LEU A 94 13.96 2.31 8.20
CA LEU A 94 13.95 3.66 8.79
C LEU A 94 12.92 3.79 9.92
N LYS A 95 11.81 3.05 9.84
CA LYS A 95 10.79 2.95 10.90
C LYS A 95 11.16 1.96 12.02
N GLY A 96 12.36 1.36 11.99
CA GLY A 96 12.85 0.45 13.02
C GLY A 96 12.46 -1.02 12.85
N TYR A 97 11.87 -1.40 11.70
CA TYR A 97 11.54 -2.80 11.40
C TYR A 97 12.73 -3.49 10.73
N GLU A 98 13.15 -4.62 11.29
CA GLU A 98 14.18 -5.46 10.69
C GLU A 98 13.57 -6.34 9.61
N VAL A 99 13.64 -5.88 8.35
CA VAL A 99 13.02 -6.56 7.20
C VAL A 99 14.03 -7.07 6.17
N GLN A 100 13.65 -8.14 5.50
CA GLN A 100 14.35 -8.76 4.38
C GLN A 100 13.46 -8.74 3.14
N LEU A 101 14.04 -8.33 2.02
CA LEU A 101 13.40 -8.42 0.72
C LEU A 101 13.57 -9.84 0.18
N MET A 102 12.46 -10.53 -0.03
CA MET A 102 12.39 -11.86 -0.62
C MET A 102 12.00 -11.71 -2.09
N GLN A 103 12.71 -12.42 -2.98
CA GLN A 103 12.35 -12.51 -4.39
C GLN A 103 11.80 -13.91 -4.68
N ASP A 104 10.60 -13.98 -5.22
CA ASP A 104 9.92 -15.20 -5.65
C ASP A 104 9.56 -15.06 -7.14
N GLY A 105 10.42 -15.59 -8.01
CA GLY A 105 10.32 -15.39 -9.46
C GLY A 105 10.44 -13.90 -9.86
N ASN A 106 9.37 -13.37 -10.47
CA ASN A 106 9.25 -11.98 -10.91
C ASN A 106 8.63 -11.04 -9.85
N PHE A 107 8.39 -11.56 -8.65
CA PHE A 107 7.71 -10.83 -7.58
C PHE A 107 8.63 -10.64 -6.38
N TYR A 108 8.44 -9.53 -5.68
CA TYR A 108 9.17 -9.20 -4.46
C TYR A 108 8.19 -9.09 -3.30
N ARG A 109 8.55 -9.69 -2.16
CA ARG A 109 7.80 -9.65 -0.91
C ARG A 109 8.71 -9.20 0.21
N ILE A 110 8.17 -8.58 1.25
CA ILE A 110 8.95 -8.11 2.38
C ILE A 110 8.64 -8.97 3.59
N ARG A 111 9.65 -9.68 4.09
CA ARG A 111 9.58 -10.50 5.31
C ARG A 111 10.14 -9.71 6.49
N LEU A 112 9.53 -9.81 7.65
CA LEU A 112 10.05 -9.32 8.91
C LEU A 112 10.96 -10.41 9.52
N MET A 113 12.24 -10.09 9.74
CA MET A 113 13.25 -11.05 10.21
C MET A 113 13.20 -11.28 11.72
N ASN A 114 12.92 -10.22 12.46
CA ASN A 114 12.75 -10.29 13.90
C ASN A 114 11.31 -9.86 14.18
N PRO A 115 10.47 -10.63 14.88
CA PRO A 115 9.21 -10.10 15.37
C PRO A 115 9.60 -8.83 16.15
N ALA A 116 9.20 -7.65 15.64
CA ALA A 116 9.41 -6.39 16.32
C ALA A 116 9.09 -6.63 17.79
N PRO A 117 9.91 -6.18 18.77
CA PRO A 117 9.75 -6.54 20.16
C PRO A 117 8.28 -6.35 20.49
N VAL A 118 7.57 -7.46 20.61
CA VAL A 118 6.17 -7.46 20.95
C VAL A 118 6.20 -6.88 22.34
N THR A 119 5.78 -5.62 22.49
CA THR A 119 5.33 -5.20 23.81
C THR A 119 4.25 -6.22 24.13
N PRO A 120 4.45 -7.11 25.12
CA PRO A 120 3.39 -7.99 25.51
C PRO A 120 2.26 -7.05 25.92
N ILE A 121 1.13 -7.13 25.20
CA ILE A 121 -0.14 -6.70 25.76
C ILE A 121 -0.21 -7.43 27.10
N ALA A 122 -0.03 -6.66 28.18
CA ALA A 122 0.01 -7.18 29.53
C ALA A 122 -1.19 -8.09 29.69
N SER A 123 -0.92 -9.39 29.84
CA SER A 123 -1.90 -10.34 30.34
C SER A 123 -2.36 -9.78 31.68
N HIS A 124 -3.54 -9.16 31.73
CA HIS A 124 -4.24 -8.97 32.98
C HIS A 124 -4.62 -10.37 33.45
N GLY A 125 -3.72 -10.96 34.23
CA GLY A 125 -4.01 -12.10 35.08
C GLY A 125 -5.08 -11.70 36.07
N HIS A 126 -6.20 -12.43 35.99
CA HIS A 126 -6.83 -13.19 37.07
C HIS A 126 -6.65 -12.67 38.51
#